data_AF-R9HWD5-F1
#
_entry.id   AF-R9HWD5-F1
#
_cell.length_a   1.000
_cell.length_b   1.000
_cell.length_c   1.000
_cell.angle_alpha   90.00
_cell.angle_beta   90.00
_cell.angle_gamma   90.00
#
_symmetry.space_group_name_H-M   'P 1'
#
loop_
_entity.id
_entity.type
_entity.pdbx_description
1 polymer ?
#
loop_
_entity_poly.entity_id
_entity_poly.type
_entity_poly.pdbx_seq_one_letter_code
_entity_poly.pdbx_strand_id
1 'polypeptide(L)'
;MNLIIDIGNSVAKLAIFDKGELVEVFRGSNHSLDCLPMLCSRYPLKRGIIASVITLSNTIRHQLERLPFNIIELSHETPVPVTNLYKTPQTLGMDRLAAVVAANWLKPGHDVLVIDAGTCVTYDFIDADGAYHGGNISPGMRMRFKALNIFTDKLPKVSAKGEVPMYGQSTETAIRAGVIRGMEFEMSGYITHLQKNYPELLVFLTGGDEFSFDTKLKSIIFADRFLVLKGLNRILSYNDKL
;
A
#
# COMPACT_ATOMS: atom_id res chain seq x y z
N MET A 1 -6.99 8.02 21.35
CA MET A 1 -6.32 7.98 20.03
C MET A 1 -5.93 6.55 19.71
N ASN A 2 -5.82 6.22 18.43
CA ASN A 2 -5.48 4.89 17.95
C ASN A 2 -4.04 4.88 17.44
N LEU A 3 -3.33 3.79 17.71
CA LEU A 3 -2.02 3.51 17.15
C LEU A 3 -2.15 2.55 15.96
N ILE A 4 -1.67 2.95 14.80
CA ILE A 4 -1.68 2.14 13.59
C ILE A 4 -0.23 1.85 13.20
N ILE A 5 0.10 0.59 12.94
CA ILE A 5 1.44 0.16 12.55
C ILE A 5 1.36 -0.63 11.25
N ASP A 6 2.04 -0.15 10.21
CA ASP A 6 2.20 -0.81 8.90
C ASP A 6 3.68 -1.14 8.70
N ILE A 7 4.03 -2.42 8.73
CA ILE A 7 5.42 -2.89 8.58
C ILE A 7 5.62 -3.51 7.19
N GLY A 8 6.25 -2.71 6.33
CA GLY A 8 6.62 -3.11 4.98
C GLY A 8 8.01 -3.75 4.88
N ASN A 9 8.32 -4.24 3.68
CA ASN A 9 9.63 -4.79 3.32
C ASN A 9 10.80 -3.79 3.46
N SER A 10 10.55 -2.49 3.46
CA SER A 10 11.60 -1.46 3.49
C SER A 10 11.48 -0.48 4.66
N VAL A 11 10.28 -0.23 5.17
CA VAL A 11 10.00 0.81 6.16
C VAL A 11 8.83 0.36 7.03
N ALA A 12 8.88 0.66 8.33
CA ALA A 12 7.69 0.66 9.18
C ALA A 12 7.09 2.06 9.27
N LYS A 13 5.77 2.17 9.16
CA LYS A 13 5.01 3.40 9.37
C LYS A 13 4.20 3.24 10.64
N LEU A 14 4.34 4.19 11.57
CA LEU A 14 3.52 4.28 12.77
C LEU A 14 2.67 5.54 12.64
N ALA A 15 1.37 5.43 12.83
CA ALA A 15 0.45 6.53 12.66
C ALA A 15 -0.50 6.68 13.85
N ILE A 16 -0.77 7.94 14.19
CA ILE A 16 -1.67 8.31 15.27
C ILE A 16 -2.97 8.80 14.64
N PHE A 17 -4.07 8.19 15.03
CA PHE A 17 -5.41 8.63 14.61
C PHE A 17 -6.21 9.16 15.80
N ASP A 18 -6.91 10.27 15.60
CA ASP A 18 -7.88 10.79 16.56
C ASP A 18 -9.24 10.97 15.89
N LYS A 19 -10.28 10.35 16.45
CA LYS A 19 -11.66 10.37 15.91
C LYS A 19 -11.79 10.08 14.41
N GLY A 20 -10.91 9.24 13.86
CA GLY A 20 -10.90 8.86 12.45
C GLY A 20 -9.94 9.68 11.58
N GLU A 21 -9.43 10.80 12.09
CA GLU A 21 -8.49 11.68 11.39
C GLU A 21 -7.04 11.29 11.66
N LEU A 22 -6.21 11.36 10.62
CA LEU A 22 -4.78 11.08 10.72
C LEU A 22 -4.07 12.31 11.32
N VAL A 23 -3.47 12.15 12.49
CA VAL A 23 -2.81 13.24 13.24
C VAL A 23 -1.33 13.33 12.88
N GLU A 24 -0.61 12.21 12.90
CA GLU A 24 0.83 12.19 12.65
C GLU A 24 1.27 10.83 12.12
N VAL A 25 2.31 10.82 11.29
CA VAL A 25 2.93 9.60 10.75
C VAL A 25 4.43 9.65 10.98
N PHE A 26 4.97 8.59 11.56
CA PHE A 26 6.40 8.35 11.74
C PHE A 26 6.84 7.22 10.83
N ARG A 27 8.03 7.38 10.25
CA ARG A 27 8.70 6.34 9.46
C ARG A 27 9.93 5.88 10.21
N GLY A 28 10.10 4.57 10.30
CA GLY A 28 11.21 3.96 11.04
C GLY A 28 11.72 2.68 10.38
N SER A 29 12.66 2.06 11.08
CA SER A 29 13.15 0.72 10.76
C SER A 29 12.01 -0.29 10.75
N ASN A 30 12.07 -1.28 9.87
CA ASN A 30 11.17 -2.44 9.90
C ASN A 30 11.67 -3.56 10.83
N HIS A 31 12.75 -3.33 11.58
CA HIS A 31 13.30 -4.29 12.54
C HIS A 31 13.09 -3.89 14.01
N SER A 32 12.75 -2.61 14.27
CA SER A 32 12.52 -2.04 15.60
C SER A 32 11.51 -0.88 15.53
N LEU A 33 10.70 -0.73 16.57
CA LEU A 33 9.74 0.37 16.74
C LEU A 33 10.25 1.41 17.73
N ASP A 34 11.43 1.97 17.48
CA ASP A 34 12.15 2.80 18.47
C ASP A 34 11.42 4.11 18.83
N CYS A 35 10.55 4.59 17.96
CA CYS A 35 9.70 5.75 18.25
C CYS A 35 8.48 5.42 19.12
N LEU A 36 8.16 4.15 19.35
CA LEU A 36 6.95 3.72 20.07
C LEU A 36 6.86 4.28 21.51
N PRO A 37 7.92 4.26 22.33
CA PRO A 37 7.86 4.83 23.69
C PRO A 37 7.56 6.34 23.67
N MET A 38 8.20 7.08 22.74
CA MET A 38 7.96 8.50 22.56
C MET A 38 6.50 8.77 22.17
N LEU A 39 5.92 7.97 21.27
CA LEU A 39 4.51 8.11 20.86
C LEU A 39 3.55 7.84 22.01
N CYS A 40 3.83 6.83 22.84
CA CYS A 40 3.02 6.52 24.01
C CYS A 40 3.06 7.62 25.07
N SER A 41 4.21 8.29 25.24
CA SER A 41 4.33 9.44 26.15
C SER A 41 3.65 10.71 25.62
N ARG A 42 3.66 10.91 24.29
CA ARG A 42 3.10 12.12 23.66
C ARG A 42 1.58 12.06 23.48
N TYR A 43 1.02 10.87 23.29
CA TYR A 43 -0.38 10.69 22.91
C TYR A 43 -1.13 9.75 23.87
N PRO A 44 -2.40 10.03 24.21
CA PRO A 44 -3.25 9.13 24.99
C PRO A 44 -3.77 7.98 24.12
N LEU A 45 -2.88 7.04 23.81
CA LEU A 45 -3.16 5.84 23.02
C LEU A 45 -3.94 4.83 23.86
N LYS A 46 -5.02 4.28 23.30
CA LYS A 46 -5.92 3.36 24.01
C LYS A 46 -6.04 1.98 23.38
N ARG A 47 -5.67 1.87 22.10
CA ARG A 47 -5.75 0.65 21.30
C ARG A 47 -4.88 0.82 20.07
N GLY A 48 -4.55 -0.30 19.43
CA GLY A 48 -3.88 -0.25 18.15
C GLY A 48 -4.13 -1.47 17.28
N ILE A 49 -3.63 -1.38 16.06
CA ILE A 49 -3.56 -2.48 15.10
C ILE A 49 -2.20 -2.46 14.42
N ILE A 50 -1.66 -3.64 14.16
CA ILE A 50 -0.45 -3.85 13.40
C ILE A 50 -0.73 -4.76 12.21
N ALA A 51 -0.22 -4.39 11.04
CA ALA A 51 -0.10 -5.27 9.89
C ALA A 51 1.37 -5.36 9.49
N SER A 52 1.79 -6.54 9.05
CA SER A 52 3.15 -6.80 8.60
C SER A 52 3.16 -7.72 7.40
N VAL A 53 3.98 -7.38 6.40
CA VAL A 53 4.31 -8.26 5.27
C VAL A 53 5.68 -8.93 5.41
N ILE A 54 6.29 -8.79 6.59
CA ILE A 54 7.52 -9.46 6.99
C ILE A 54 7.30 -10.24 8.28
N THR A 55 8.19 -11.19 8.58
CA THR A 55 8.24 -11.82 9.89
C THR A 55 8.65 -10.79 10.95
N LEU A 56 7.79 -10.57 11.95
CA LEU A 56 8.08 -9.68 13.08
C LEU A 56 9.29 -10.19 13.87
N SER A 57 10.25 -9.30 14.12
CA SER A 57 11.41 -9.60 14.96
C SER A 57 10.99 -9.78 16.43
N ASN A 58 11.78 -10.54 17.20
CA ASN A 58 11.57 -10.66 18.65
C ASN A 58 11.62 -9.29 19.34
N THR A 59 12.43 -8.36 18.84
CA THR A 59 12.49 -6.98 19.31
C THR A 59 11.14 -6.28 19.20
N ILE A 60 10.50 -6.36 18.03
CA ILE A 60 9.18 -5.75 17.81
C ILE A 60 8.14 -6.43 18.71
N ARG A 61 8.13 -7.76 18.81
CA ARG A 61 7.20 -8.49 19.68
C ARG A 61 7.30 -8.03 21.14
N HIS A 62 8.51 -7.95 21.69
CA HIS A 62 8.72 -7.44 23.05
C HIS A 62 8.35 -5.96 23.22
N GLN A 63 8.51 -5.12 22.18
CA GLN A 63 8.07 -3.73 22.23
C GLN A 63 6.54 -3.62 22.27
N LEU A 64 5.83 -4.49 21.54
CA LEU A 64 4.37 -4.54 21.53
C LEU A 64 3.80 -5.08 22.85
N GLU A 65 4.41 -6.11 23.45
CA GLU A 65 4.01 -6.68 24.75
C GLU A 65 4.07 -5.66 25.91
N ARG A 66 4.90 -4.62 25.78
CA ARG A 66 5.04 -3.56 26.79
C ARG A 66 4.01 -2.45 26.66
N LEU A 67 3.15 -2.49 25.64
CA LEU A 67 2.11 -1.49 25.48
C LEU A 67 1.05 -1.64 26.59
N PRO A 68 0.54 -0.52 27.15
CA PRO A 68 -0.46 -0.56 28.21
C PRO A 68 -1.88 -0.87 27.69
N PHE A 69 -2.00 -1.30 26.43
CA PHE A 69 -3.28 -1.59 25.76
C PHE A 69 -3.12 -2.73 24.75
N ASN A 70 -4.23 -3.39 24.43
CA ASN A 70 -4.25 -4.45 23.44
C ASN A 70 -4.01 -3.92 22.02
N ILE A 71 -3.21 -4.68 21.26
CA ILE A 71 -2.99 -4.45 19.84
C ILE A 71 -3.56 -5.63 19.04
N ILE A 72 -4.31 -5.34 17.99
CA ILE A 72 -4.76 -6.36 17.04
C ILE A 72 -3.63 -6.62 16.05
N GLU A 73 -3.13 -7.85 15.97
CA GLU A 73 -2.28 -8.28 14.85
C GLU A 73 -3.21 -8.71 13.71
N LEU A 74 -3.26 -7.91 12.64
CA LEU A 74 -4.13 -8.15 11.49
C LEU A 74 -3.73 -9.47 10.81
N SER A 75 -4.69 -10.38 10.74
CA SER A 75 -4.55 -11.69 10.11
C SER A 75 -5.74 -11.98 9.20
N HIS A 76 -5.65 -13.07 8.43
CA HIS A 76 -6.75 -13.55 7.59
C HIS A 76 -8.01 -13.98 8.38
N GLU A 77 -7.90 -14.17 9.69
CA GLU A 77 -9.01 -14.50 10.60
C GLU A 77 -9.65 -13.25 11.21
N THR A 78 -8.99 -12.09 11.10
CA THR A 78 -9.51 -10.84 11.67
C THR A 78 -10.76 -10.40 10.91
N PRO A 79 -11.90 -10.15 11.58
CA PRO A 79 -13.08 -9.63 10.93
C PRO A 79 -12.80 -8.29 10.21
N VAL A 80 -13.26 -8.17 8.97
CA VAL A 80 -13.12 -6.96 8.15
C VAL A 80 -14.46 -6.56 7.53
N PRO A 81 -14.69 -5.26 7.22
CA PRO A 81 -15.97 -4.77 6.71
C PRO A 81 -16.11 -4.92 5.18
N VAL A 82 -15.61 -6.03 4.61
CA VAL A 82 -15.67 -6.38 3.18
C VAL A 82 -15.76 -7.91 3.05
N THR A 83 -16.31 -8.40 1.94
CA THR A 83 -16.30 -9.83 1.62
C THR A 83 -14.99 -10.18 0.91
N ASN A 84 -14.14 -11.00 1.53
CA ASN A 84 -12.89 -11.42 0.91
C ASN A 84 -13.09 -12.67 0.04
N LEU A 85 -13.08 -12.52 -1.29
CA LEU A 85 -13.21 -13.63 -2.26
C LEU A 85 -11.85 -14.23 -2.66
N TYR A 86 -10.74 -13.74 -2.09
CA TYR A 86 -9.42 -14.29 -2.37
C TYR A 86 -9.35 -15.76 -1.98
N LYS A 87 -8.97 -16.64 -2.91
CA LYS A 87 -9.04 -18.10 -2.72
C LYS A 87 -8.10 -18.64 -1.63
N THR A 88 -7.02 -17.92 -1.34
CA THR A 88 -6.00 -18.29 -0.35
C THR A 88 -5.80 -17.13 0.63
N PRO A 89 -6.78 -16.82 1.49
CA PRO A 89 -6.73 -15.64 2.35
C PRO A 89 -5.52 -15.65 3.31
N GLN A 90 -4.98 -16.82 3.64
CA GLN A 90 -3.76 -16.99 4.44
C GLN A 90 -2.50 -16.44 3.78
N THR A 91 -2.47 -16.37 2.45
CA THR A 91 -1.31 -15.87 1.68
C THR A 91 -1.48 -14.42 1.24
N LEU A 92 -2.62 -13.80 1.54
CA LEU A 92 -2.93 -12.43 1.16
C LEU A 92 -2.07 -11.45 1.96
N GLY A 93 -1.51 -10.43 1.31
CA GLY A 93 -0.84 -9.32 1.98
C GLY A 93 -1.85 -8.51 2.80
N MET A 94 -1.60 -8.33 4.09
CA MET A 94 -2.49 -7.59 4.98
C MET A 94 -2.54 -6.08 4.67
N ASP A 95 -1.47 -5.56 4.06
CA ASP A 95 -1.41 -4.21 3.48
C ASP A 95 -2.40 -4.04 2.32
N ARG A 96 -2.45 -5.02 1.41
CA ARG A 96 -3.41 -5.06 0.29
C ARG A 96 -4.85 -5.08 0.79
N LEU A 97 -5.14 -5.95 1.76
CA LEU A 97 -6.47 -6.03 2.38
C LEU A 97 -6.86 -4.69 3.05
N ALA A 98 -5.94 -4.08 3.80
CA ALA A 98 -6.19 -2.79 4.42
C ALA A 98 -6.45 -1.69 3.38
N ALA A 99 -5.65 -1.61 2.31
CA ALA A 99 -5.84 -0.62 1.25
C ALA A 99 -7.22 -0.74 0.58
N VAL A 100 -7.66 -1.97 0.30
CA VAL A 100 -8.98 -2.27 -0.26
C VAL A 100 -10.11 -1.88 0.71
N VAL A 101 -9.97 -2.22 1.99
CA VAL A 101 -10.94 -1.82 3.02
C VAL A 101 -11.06 -0.29 3.11
N ALA A 102 -9.94 0.44 3.02
CA ALA A 102 -9.95 1.89 3.00
C ALA A 102 -10.68 2.44 1.78
N ALA A 103 -10.35 1.91 0.60
CA ALA A 103 -10.91 2.37 -0.67
C ALA A 103 -12.44 2.18 -0.72
N ASN A 104 -12.92 1.00 -0.34
CA ASN A 104 -14.36 0.73 -0.24
C ASN A 104 -15.06 1.61 0.81
N TRP A 105 -14.40 1.87 1.94
CA TRP A 105 -14.97 2.76 2.96
C TRP A 105 -15.06 4.23 2.49
N LEU A 106 -14.10 4.69 1.69
CA LEU A 106 -14.08 6.06 1.15
C LEU A 106 -15.02 6.25 -0.04
N LYS A 107 -15.29 5.18 -0.80
CA LYS A 107 -16.14 5.17 -2.00
C LYS A 107 -17.12 3.99 -1.96
N PRO A 108 -18.05 3.94 -0.99
CA PRO A 108 -19.03 2.86 -0.93
C PRO A 108 -19.89 2.82 -2.20
N GLY A 109 -20.28 1.62 -2.63
CA GLY A 109 -21.15 1.42 -3.79
C GLY A 109 -20.49 1.67 -5.15
N HIS A 110 -19.15 1.71 -5.22
CA HIS A 110 -18.41 1.88 -6.47
C HIS A 110 -17.46 0.71 -6.69
N ASP A 111 -17.25 0.36 -7.95
CA ASP A 111 -16.14 -0.49 -8.36
C ASP A 111 -14.84 0.28 -8.22
N VAL A 112 -13.85 -0.32 -7.54
CA VAL A 112 -12.59 0.35 -7.24
C VAL A 112 -11.39 -0.53 -7.58
N LEU A 113 -10.47 0.05 -8.35
CA LEU A 113 -9.12 -0.46 -8.51
C LEU A 113 -8.18 0.27 -7.54
N VAL A 114 -7.56 -0.46 -6.64
CA VAL A 114 -6.49 0.04 -5.77
C VAL A 114 -5.14 -0.31 -6.40
N ILE A 115 -4.34 0.71 -6.67
CA ILE A 115 -2.97 0.59 -7.15
C ILE A 115 -2.02 1.06 -6.04
N ASP A 116 -1.27 0.16 -5.42
CA ASP A 116 -0.18 0.52 -4.49
C ASP A 116 1.17 0.40 -5.20
N ALA A 117 1.78 1.55 -5.50
CA ALA A 117 3.09 1.63 -6.13
C ALA A 117 4.21 1.85 -5.11
N GLY A 118 4.60 0.75 -4.45
CA GLY A 118 5.67 0.69 -3.47
C GLY A 118 6.84 -0.18 -3.92
N THR A 119 7.34 -1.04 -3.01
CA THR A 119 8.41 -2.01 -3.33
C THR A 119 8.01 -2.93 -4.48
N CYS A 120 6.76 -3.38 -4.46
CA CYS A 120 6.05 -3.97 -5.59
C CYS A 120 4.94 -3.00 -6.00
N VAL A 121 4.43 -3.16 -7.22
CA VAL A 121 3.12 -2.60 -7.59
C VAL A 121 2.06 -3.66 -7.35
N THR A 122 0.97 -3.30 -6.69
CA THR A 122 -0.20 -4.17 -6.56
C THR A 122 -1.40 -3.54 -7.25
N TYR A 123 -2.29 -4.38 -7.79
CA TYR A 123 -3.50 -3.98 -8.50
C TYR A 123 -4.66 -4.78 -7.95
N ASP A 124 -5.42 -4.21 -7.03
CA ASP A 124 -6.47 -4.90 -6.28
C ASP A 124 -7.85 -4.38 -6.63
N PHE A 125 -8.78 -5.29 -6.93
CA PHE A 125 -10.13 -4.94 -7.35
C PHE A 125 -11.17 -5.31 -6.28
N ILE A 126 -11.99 -4.34 -5.91
CA ILE A 126 -13.20 -4.52 -5.09
C ILE A 126 -14.39 -3.96 -5.86
N ASP A 127 -15.48 -4.72 -5.90
CA ASP A 127 -16.70 -4.28 -6.58
C ASP A 127 -17.58 -3.39 -5.71
N ALA A 128 -18.63 -2.82 -6.32
CA ALA A 128 -19.60 -1.96 -5.66
C ALA A 128 -20.35 -2.63 -4.49
N ASP A 129 -20.44 -3.97 -4.46
CA ASP A 129 -21.05 -4.74 -3.37
C ASP A 129 -20.09 -4.95 -2.19
N GLY A 130 -18.85 -4.46 -2.29
CA GLY A 130 -17.82 -4.61 -1.27
C GLY A 130 -17.20 -6.01 -1.26
N ALA A 131 -17.22 -6.72 -2.39
CA ALA A 131 -16.53 -7.99 -2.57
C ALA A 131 -15.14 -7.78 -3.17
N TYR A 132 -14.10 -8.15 -2.42
CA TYR A 132 -12.71 -8.10 -2.83
C TYR A 132 -12.35 -9.34 -3.65
N HIS A 133 -12.12 -9.16 -4.95
CA HIS A 133 -11.86 -10.23 -5.92
C HIS A 133 -10.40 -10.67 -5.98
N GLY A 134 -9.52 -9.94 -5.31
CA GLY A 134 -8.08 -10.11 -5.43
C GLY A 134 -7.46 -9.14 -6.43
N GLY A 135 -6.33 -9.55 -6.98
CA GLY A 135 -5.51 -8.64 -7.73
C GLY A 135 -4.14 -9.18 -8.08
N ASN A 136 -3.37 -8.39 -8.82
CA ASN A 136 -2.06 -8.78 -9.34
C ASN A 136 -0.92 -8.06 -8.62
N ILE A 137 0.27 -8.66 -8.67
CA ILE A 137 1.51 -8.10 -8.12
C ILE A 137 2.53 -8.03 -9.25
N SER A 138 3.18 -6.87 -9.43
CA SER A 138 4.28 -6.67 -10.36
C SER A 138 5.48 -6.00 -9.69
N PRO A 139 6.68 -6.03 -10.29
CA PRO A 139 7.85 -5.36 -9.71
C PRO A 139 7.65 -3.84 -9.59
N GLY A 140 8.04 -3.26 -8.45
CA GLY A 140 8.07 -1.80 -8.27
C GLY A 140 9.25 -1.13 -8.99
N MET A 141 9.27 0.20 -9.03
CA MET A 141 10.23 0.96 -9.85
C MET A 141 11.69 0.63 -9.51
N ARG A 142 12.03 0.70 -8.22
CA ARG A 142 13.39 0.40 -7.74
C ARG A 142 13.79 -1.05 -8.01
N MET A 143 12.84 -1.98 -7.93
CA MET A 143 13.08 -3.40 -8.22
C MET A 143 13.39 -3.62 -9.70
N ARG A 144 12.66 -2.97 -10.62
CA ARG A 144 12.91 -3.04 -12.07
C ARG A 144 14.30 -2.54 -12.44
N PHE A 145 14.70 -1.38 -11.92
CA PHE A 145 16.06 -0.86 -12.13
C PHE A 145 17.13 -1.83 -11.60
N LYS A 146 16.93 -2.35 -10.39
CA LYS A 146 17.86 -3.31 -9.76
C LYS A 146 17.96 -4.61 -10.55
N ALA A 147 16.83 -5.13 -11.04
CA ALA A 147 16.78 -6.37 -11.81
C ALA A 147 17.58 -6.28 -13.11
N LEU A 148 17.44 -5.18 -13.86
CA LEU A 148 18.20 -4.97 -15.09
C LEU A 148 19.71 -4.97 -14.86
N ASN A 149 20.18 -4.36 -13.77
CA ASN A 149 21.61 -4.35 -13.43
C ASN A 149 22.13 -5.68 -12.87
N ILE A 150 21.34 -6.39 -12.05
CA ILE A 150 21.79 -7.64 -11.42
C ILE A 150 21.74 -8.82 -12.38
N PHE A 151 20.72 -8.90 -13.23
CA PHE A 151 20.48 -10.05 -14.11
C PHE A 151 21.05 -9.88 -15.52
N THR A 152 21.92 -8.88 -15.74
CA THR A 152 22.60 -8.69 -17.02
C THR A 152 24.06 -8.28 -16.81
N ASP A 153 24.93 -8.66 -17.73
CA ASP A 153 26.38 -8.44 -17.61
C ASP A 153 26.81 -6.99 -17.92
N LYS A 154 26.16 -6.35 -18.90
CA LYS A 154 26.61 -5.06 -19.46
C LYS A 154 25.73 -3.86 -19.12
N LEU A 155 24.57 -4.04 -18.47
CA LEU A 155 23.69 -2.90 -18.19
C LEU A 155 24.15 -2.16 -16.93
N PRO A 156 24.34 -0.83 -17.01
CA PRO A 156 24.78 -0.04 -15.88
C PRO A 156 23.68 0.07 -14.82
N LYS A 157 24.09 0.46 -13.61
CA LYS A 157 23.15 0.82 -12.55
C LYS A 157 22.53 2.17 -12.86
N VAL A 158 21.24 2.18 -13.21
CA VAL A 158 20.46 3.38 -13.54
C VAL A 158 19.50 3.72 -12.40
N SER A 159 19.19 5.01 -12.23
CA SER A 159 18.17 5.50 -11.29
C SER A 159 17.02 6.19 -12.03
N ALA A 160 15.92 6.43 -11.32
CA ALA A 160 14.76 7.16 -11.85
C ALA A 160 15.06 8.64 -12.19
N LYS A 161 16.17 9.20 -11.68
CA LYS A 161 16.56 10.59 -11.96
C LYS A 161 17.15 10.72 -13.37
N GLY A 162 16.71 11.74 -14.09
CA GLY A 162 17.21 12.11 -15.42
C GLY A 162 16.12 12.04 -16.49
N GLU A 163 16.53 12.15 -17.74
CA GLU A 163 15.62 12.25 -18.89
C GLU A 163 14.86 10.94 -19.15
N VAL A 164 13.57 11.07 -19.47
CA VAL A 164 12.65 9.97 -19.78
C VAL A 164 12.06 10.18 -21.20
N PRO A 165 12.89 10.09 -22.26
CA PRO A 165 12.41 10.30 -23.63
C PRO A 165 11.40 9.22 -24.05
N MET A 166 10.68 9.45 -25.15
CA MET A 166 9.81 8.40 -25.72
C MET A 166 10.63 7.20 -26.21
N TYR A 167 11.75 7.47 -26.85
CA TYR A 167 12.73 6.47 -27.29
C TYR A 167 14.09 6.81 -26.68
N GLY A 168 14.68 5.87 -25.95
CA GLY A 168 16.02 6.05 -25.39
C GLY A 168 17.08 6.15 -26.48
N GLN A 169 18.00 7.09 -26.34
CA GLN A 169 19.11 7.34 -27.28
C GLN A 169 20.49 6.94 -26.69
N SER A 170 20.48 6.43 -25.47
CA SER A 170 21.62 5.85 -24.76
C SER A 170 21.13 4.68 -23.91
N THR A 171 22.01 3.77 -23.50
CA THR A 171 21.64 2.65 -22.62
C THR A 171 20.95 3.13 -21.34
N GLU A 172 21.44 4.22 -20.75
CA GLU A 172 20.83 4.79 -19.54
C GLU A 172 19.43 5.34 -19.78
N THR A 173 19.23 6.11 -20.86
CA THR A 173 17.90 6.68 -21.18
C THR A 173 16.93 5.60 -21.64
N ALA A 174 17.40 4.57 -22.35
CA ALA A 174 16.60 3.42 -22.74
C ALA A 174 16.11 2.62 -21.53
N ILE A 175 16.99 2.33 -20.56
CA ILE A 175 16.61 1.69 -19.29
C ILE A 175 15.63 2.58 -18.52
N ARG A 176 15.94 3.87 -18.35
CA ARG A 176 15.09 4.79 -17.57
C ARG A 176 13.71 4.94 -18.19
N ALA A 177 13.63 5.20 -19.49
CA ALA A 177 12.36 5.30 -20.22
C ALA A 177 11.58 3.98 -20.19
N GLY A 178 12.25 2.84 -20.43
CA GLY A 178 11.60 1.53 -20.42
C GLY A 178 11.02 1.17 -19.05
N VAL A 179 11.74 1.45 -17.96
CA VAL A 179 11.24 1.19 -16.60
C VAL A 179 10.06 2.11 -16.25
N ILE A 180 10.21 3.43 -16.42
CA ILE A 180 9.20 4.40 -15.98
C ILE A 180 7.95 4.31 -16.85
N ARG A 181 8.09 4.44 -18.19
CA ARG A 181 6.96 4.36 -19.11
C ARG A 181 6.31 2.98 -19.10
N GLY A 182 7.10 1.93 -18.93
CA GLY A 182 6.59 0.57 -18.80
C GLY A 182 5.62 0.44 -17.64
N MET A 183 5.92 1.04 -16.48
CA MET A 183 5.01 1.08 -15.34
C MET A 183 3.77 1.96 -15.60
N GLU A 184 3.94 3.14 -16.21
CA GLU A 184 2.81 4.02 -16.55
C GLU A 184 1.84 3.33 -17.52
N PHE A 185 2.35 2.62 -18.53
CA PHE A 185 1.54 1.86 -19.48
C PHE A 185 0.91 0.63 -18.85
N GLU A 186 1.61 -0.06 -17.95
CA GLU A 186 1.04 -1.17 -17.17
C GLU A 186 -0.17 -0.70 -16.37
N MET A 187 -0.02 0.37 -15.58
CA MET A 187 -1.11 0.94 -14.78
C MET A 187 -2.28 1.42 -15.66
N SER A 188 -1.97 2.17 -16.74
CA SER A 188 -2.99 2.63 -17.69
C SER A 188 -3.72 1.47 -18.36
N GLY A 189 -3.02 0.36 -18.62
CA GLY A 189 -3.56 -0.87 -19.17
C GLY A 189 -4.56 -1.53 -18.22
N TYR A 190 -4.23 -1.67 -16.94
CA TYR A 190 -5.16 -2.18 -15.92
C TYR A 190 -6.43 -1.34 -15.84
N ILE A 191 -6.27 -0.02 -15.73
CA ILE A 191 -7.40 0.91 -15.60
C ILE A 191 -8.31 0.80 -16.83
N THR A 192 -7.74 0.94 -18.03
CA THR A 192 -8.51 0.93 -19.28
C THR A 192 -9.15 -0.44 -19.55
N HIS A 193 -8.49 -1.53 -19.15
CA HIS A 193 -9.05 -2.87 -19.29
C HIS A 193 -10.26 -3.07 -18.38
N LEU A 194 -10.16 -2.71 -17.10
CA LEU A 194 -11.28 -2.84 -16.15
C LEU A 194 -12.45 -1.92 -16.50
N GLN A 195 -12.17 -0.71 -16.99
CA GLN A 195 -13.22 0.23 -17.42
C GLN A 195 -14.15 -0.32 -18.51
N LYS A 196 -13.72 -1.33 -19.28
CA LYS A 196 -14.59 -1.98 -20.28
C LYS A 196 -15.79 -2.70 -19.64
N ASN A 197 -15.58 -3.25 -18.45
CA ASN A 197 -16.60 -3.98 -17.70
C ASN A 197 -17.21 -3.13 -16.56
N TYR A 198 -16.46 -2.13 -16.08
CA TYR A 198 -16.84 -1.26 -14.97
C TYR A 198 -16.72 0.22 -15.40
N PRO A 199 -17.71 0.78 -16.12
CA PRO A 199 -17.61 2.12 -16.70
C PRO A 199 -17.43 3.25 -15.67
N GLU A 200 -17.93 3.04 -14.44
CA GLU A 200 -17.82 3.99 -13.31
C GLU A 200 -16.66 3.67 -12.37
N LEU A 201 -15.70 2.85 -12.82
CA LEU A 201 -14.51 2.47 -12.04
C LEU A 201 -13.79 3.70 -11.47
N LEU A 202 -13.57 3.68 -10.16
CA LEU A 202 -12.69 4.61 -9.48
C LEU A 202 -11.32 3.97 -9.24
N VAL A 203 -10.27 4.78 -9.21
CA VAL A 203 -8.91 4.31 -8.98
C VAL A 203 -8.34 4.99 -7.75
N PHE A 204 -7.88 4.22 -6.77
CA PHE A 204 -7.02 4.76 -5.72
C PHE A 204 -5.56 4.47 -6.04
N LEU A 205 -4.73 5.50 -6.04
CA LEU A 205 -3.28 5.36 -6.20
C LEU A 205 -2.60 5.72 -4.87
N THR A 206 -1.91 4.75 -4.29
CA THR A 206 -1.09 4.92 -3.08
C THR A 206 0.36 4.51 -3.38
N GLY A 207 1.25 4.69 -2.42
CA GLY A 207 2.67 4.36 -2.54
C GLY A 207 3.58 5.57 -2.45
N GLY A 208 4.83 5.38 -2.87
CA GLY A 208 5.90 6.38 -2.73
C GLY A 208 6.37 7.02 -4.01
N ASP A 209 6.12 6.37 -5.16
CA ASP A 209 6.60 6.80 -6.46
C ASP A 209 5.60 7.79 -7.12
N GLU A 210 6.11 8.73 -7.91
CA GLU A 210 5.29 9.70 -8.65
C GLU A 210 5.14 9.23 -10.10
N PHE A 211 3.90 9.25 -10.61
CA PHE A 211 3.55 8.81 -11.96
C PHE A 211 2.78 9.89 -12.72
N SER A 212 2.97 9.95 -14.04
CA SER A 212 2.24 10.87 -14.90
C SER A 212 1.20 10.13 -15.74
N PHE A 213 -0.06 10.51 -15.59
CA PHE A 213 -1.17 9.97 -16.39
C PHE A 213 -1.77 11.04 -17.31
N ASP A 214 -2.43 10.59 -18.38
CA ASP A 214 -3.26 11.46 -19.23
C ASP A 214 -4.44 12.04 -18.42
N THR A 215 -4.91 13.22 -18.80
CA THR A 215 -5.94 14.00 -18.09
C THR A 215 -7.24 13.22 -17.89
N LYS A 216 -7.62 12.35 -18.84
CA LYS A 216 -8.81 11.48 -18.70
C LYS A 216 -8.67 10.43 -17.60
N LEU A 217 -7.47 9.88 -17.41
CA LEU A 217 -7.21 8.94 -16.32
C LEU A 217 -7.07 9.69 -14.98
N LYS A 218 -6.50 10.89 -15.00
CA LYS A 218 -6.35 11.72 -13.79
C LYS A 218 -7.68 12.03 -13.10
N SER A 219 -8.79 12.19 -13.83
CA SER A 219 -10.08 12.54 -13.23
C SER A 219 -10.70 11.43 -12.38
N ILE A 220 -10.28 10.18 -12.56
CA ILE A 220 -10.79 9.02 -11.80
C ILE A 220 -9.78 8.51 -10.77
N ILE A 221 -8.58 9.09 -10.71
CA ILE A 221 -7.50 8.69 -9.79
C ILE A 221 -7.52 9.55 -8.54
N PHE A 222 -7.75 8.92 -7.40
CA PHE A 222 -7.62 9.48 -6.07
C PHE A 222 -6.25 9.10 -5.50
N ALA A 223 -5.32 10.07 -5.45
CA ALA A 223 -4.01 9.86 -4.87
C ALA A 223 -4.05 10.00 -3.34
N ASP A 224 -3.70 8.94 -2.61
CA ASP A 224 -3.67 8.93 -1.14
C ASP A 224 -2.49 8.12 -0.61
N ARG A 225 -1.43 8.81 -0.15
CA ARG A 225 -0.20 8.18 0.35
C ARG A 225 -0.39 7.40 1.66
N PHE A 226 -1.55 7.51 2.32
CA PHE A 226 -1.82 6.91 3.62
C PHE A 226 -3.03 5.95 3.59
N LEU A 227 -3.42 5.47 2.39
CA LEU A 227 -4.58 4.60 2.20
C LEU A 227 -4.52 3.34 3.09
N VAL A 228 -3.37 2.65 3.14
CA VAL A 228 -3.16 1.47 4.01
C VAL A 228 -3.41 1.82 5.48
N LEU A 229 -2.89 2.95 5.97
CA LEU A 229 -3.05 3.38 7.37
C LEU A 229 -4.52 3.69 7.70
N LYS A 230 -5.25 4.32 6.77
CA LYS A 230 -6.70 4.55 6.91
C LYS A 230 -7.47 3.23 6.96
N GLY A 231 -7.07 2.27 6.14
CA GLY A 231 -7.63 0.91 6.12
C GLY A 231 -7.46 0.19 7.44
N LEU A 232 -6.24 0.18 7.97
CA LEU A 232 -5.96 -0.39 9.28
C LEU A 232 -6.78 0.28 10.38
N ASN A 233 -6.85 1.62 10.41
CA ASN A 233 -7.69 2.32 11.38
C ASN A 233 -9.19 1.99 11.24
N ARG A 234 -9.66 1.78 10.00
CA ARG A 234 -11.03 1.36 9.72
C ARG A 234 -11.31 -0.06 10.24
N ILE A 235 -10.39 -1.00 10.02
CA ILE A 235 -10.46 -2.38 10.52
C ILE A 235 -10.44 -2.39 12.05
N LEU A 236 -9.54 -1.64 12.68
CA LEU A 236 -9.49 -1.50 14.13
C LEU A 236 -10.83 -1.00 14.69
N SER A 237 -11.43 0.00 14.05
CA SER A 237 -12.73 0.56 14.47
C SER A 237 -13.90 -0.38 14.20
N TYR A 238 -13.79 -1.31 13.25
CA TYR A 238 -14.79 -2.35 13.00
C TYR A 238 -14.79 -3.41 14.11
N ASN A 239 -13.61 -3.77 14.62
CA ASN A 239 -13.42 -4.76 15.69
C ASN A 239 -13.59 -4.19 17.10
N ASP A 240 -13.86 -2.90 17.23
CA ASP A 240 -14.12 -2.22 18.51
C ASP A 240 -15.54 -2.44 19.05
N LYS A 241 -16.41 -3.07 18.24
CA LYS A 241 -17.81 -3.39 18.58
C LYS A 241 -18.03 -4.84 19.01
N LEU A 242 -16.95 -5.60 19.18
CA LEU A 242 -16.93 -6.97 19.71
C LEU A 242 -16.36 -6.96 21.13
#